data_AF-W2FLP5-F1
#
_entry.id   AF-W2FLP5-F1
#
_cell.length_a   1.000
_cell.length_b   1.000
_cell.length_c   1.000
_cell.angle_alpha   90.00
_cell.angle_beta   90.00
_cell.angle_gamma   90.00
#
_symmetry.space_group_name_H-M   'P 1'
#
loop_
_entity.id
_entity.type
_entity.pdbx_description
1 polymer ?
#
loop_
_entity_poly.entity_id
_entity_poly.type
_entity_poly.pdbx_seq_one_letter_code
_entity_poly.pdbx_strand_id
1 'polypeptide(L)'
;MRNNSTPPVENSGPGAVVRNLRHVLGAAGPLDFRLIVADQFYHSVVLGMTMKSYSIGTLMMNKQGLCEAIFPAKKNNGRRASNKRQKKLH
;
A
#
# COMPACT_ATOMS: atom_id res chain seq x y z
N MET A 1 25.14 27.27 -14.16
CA MET A 1 23.99 26.48 -14.66
C MET A 1 23.18 26.04 -13.46
N ARG A 2 21.98 26.60 -13.25
CA ARG A 2 21.10 26.21 -12.13
C ARG A 2 20.22 25.06 -12.60
N ASN A 3 20.41 23.91 -11.97
CA ASN A 3 19.56 22.74 -12.08
C ASN A 3 18.22 23.04 -11.39
N ASN A 4 17.20 23.38 -12.19
CA ASN A 4 15.81 23.53 -11.75
C ASN A 4 15.17 22.16 -11.47
N SER A 5 15.77 21.34 -10.61
CA SER A 5 15.09 20.17 -10.08
C SER A 5 14.12 20.64 -9.00
N THR A 6 12.89 20.95 -9.40
CA THR A 6 11.77 21.07 -8.48
C THR A 6 11.77 19.82 -7.59
N PRO A 7 11.92 19.93 -6.25
CA PRO A 7 11.81 18.75 -5.40
C PRO A 7 10.43 18.14 -5.66
N PRO A 8 10.32 16.81 -5.80
CA PRO A 8 9.04 16.16 -6.05
C PRO A 8 8.05 16.66 -5.01
N VAL A 9 6.87 17.09 -5.45
CA VAL A 9 5.88 17.74 -4.57
C VAL A 9 5.47 16.74 -3.49
N GLU A 10 6.13 16.82 -2.32
CA GLU A 10 5.87 15.97 -1.16
C GLU A 10 4.52 16.29 -0.49
N ASN A 11 3.76 17.22 -1.04
CA ASN A 11 2.54 17.75 -0.43
C ASN A 11 1.26 16.98 -0.82
N SER A 12 1.35 15.98 -1.70
CA SER A 12 0.19 15.19 -2.11
C SER A 12 0.49 13.69 -2.26
N GLY A 13 -0.57 12.89 -2.29
CA GLY A 13 -0.50 11.46 -2.57
C GLY A 13 0.35 10.65 -1.57
N PRO A 14 0.98 9.55 -2.01
CA PRO A 14 1.81 8.70 -1.15
C PRO A 14 3.02 9.41 -0.53
N GLY A 15 3.61 10.39 -1.23
CA GLY A 15 4.76 11.15 -0.73
C GLY A 15 4.45 11.93 0.54
N ALA A 16 3.27 12.57 0.60
CA ALA A 16 2.80 13.27 1.79
C ALA A 16 2.60 12.32 2.98
N VAL A 17 2.09 11.11 2.73
CA VAL A 17 1.88 10.08 3.77
C VAL A 17 3.22 9.62 4.35
N VAL A 18 4.24 9.37 3.50
CA VAL A 18 5.59 9.01 3.94
C VAL A 18 6.21 10.13 4.78
N ARG A 19 6.08 11.39 4.36
CA ARG A 19 6.58 12.54 5.13
C ARG A 19 5.90 12.64 6.50
N ASN A 20 4.58 12.55 6.54
CA ASN A 20 3.82 12.63 7.79
C ASN A 20 4.20 11.49 8.73
N LEU A 21 4.36 10.26 8.20
CA LEU A 21 4.79 9.12 9.00
C LEU A 21 6.21 9.32 9.53
N ARG A 22 7.15 9.83 8.73
CA ARG A 22 8.50 10.18 9.22
C ARG A 22 8.46 11.23 10.33
N HIS A 23 7.57 12.21 10.23
CA HIS A 23 7.41 13.24 11.25
C HIS A 23 6.86 12.67 12.56
N VAL A 24 5.81 11.84 12.51
CA VAL A 24 5.17 11.23 13.70
C VAL A 24 6.06 10.17 14.34
N LEU A 25 6.72 9.35 13.54
CA LEU A 25 7.53 8.22 14.01
C LEU A 25 8.90 8.65 14.55
N GLY A 26 9.31 9.89 14.27
CA GLY A 26 10.59 10.48 14.64
C GLY A 26 11.79 9.83 13.93
N ALA A 27 12.97 10.44 14.07
CA ALA A 27 14.24 9.91 13.56
C ALA A 27 14.80 8.73 14.39
N ALA A 28 14.12 8.35 15.48
CA ALA A 28 14.71 7.50 16.51
C ALA A 28 14.55 6.00 16.21
N GLY A 29 15.61 5.38 15.69
CA GLY A 29 15.73 3.94 15.47
C GLY A 29 15.91 3.58 14.00
N PRO A 30 16.61 2.47 13.66
CA PRO A 30 16.81 2.10 12.27
C PRO A 30 15.44 1.97 11.60
N LEU A 31 15.21 2.74 10.55
CA LEU A 31 14.01 2.64 9.70
C LEU A 31 13.75 1.19 9.26
N ASP A 32 14.82 0.40 9.20
CA ASP A 32 14.91 -0.98 8.77
C ASP A 32 14.11 -1.99 9.64
N PHE A 33 13.69 -1.63 10.86
CA PHE A 33 12.97 -2.55 11.76
C PHE A 33 11.52 -2.18 12.06
N ARG A 34 10.96 -1.15 11.41
CA ARG A 34 9.58 -0.73 11.69
C ARG A 34 8.60 -1.48 10.79
N LEU A 35 7.54 -2.01 11.40
CA LEU A 35 6.39 -2.59 10.72
C LEU A 35 5.20 -1.63 10.78
N ILE A 36 4.70 -1.21 9.63
CA ILE A 36 3.51 -0.36 9.50
C ILE A 36 2.34 -1.23 9.06
N VAL A 37 1.36 -1.40 9.96
CA VAL A 37 0.11 -2.08 9.64
C VAL A 37 -0.95 -1.04 9.26
N ALA A 38 -1.49 -1.13 8.06
CA ALA A 38 -2.44 -0.16 7.52
C ALA A 38 -3.68 -0.84 6.92
N ASP A 39 -4.84 -0.19 7.06
CA ASP A 39 -6.07 -0.63 6.39
C ASP A 39 -6.07 -0.26 4.89
N GLN A 40 -6.99 -0.85 4.12
CA GLN A 40 -7.10 -0.73 2.66
C GLN A 40 -7.19 0.69 2.12
N PHE A 41 -7.67 1.65 2.92
CA PHE A 41 -7.73 3.06 2.55
C PHE A 41 -6.37 3.76 2.63
N TYR A 42 -5.49 3.27 3.50
CA TYR A 42 -4.20 3.88 3.79
C TYR A 42 -3.01 3.13 3.17
N HIS A 43 -3.25 1.94 2.60
CA HIS A 43 -2.19 1.13 1.99
C HIS A 43 -2.26 1.15 0.47
N SER A 44 -1.12 1.32 -0.21
CA SER A 44 -1.00 1.22 -1.68
C SER A 44 0.36 0.66 -2.06
N VAL A 45 0.47 0.07 -3.26
CA VAL A 45 1.74 -0.51 -3.75
C VAL A 45 2.84 0.56 -3.79
N VAL A 46 2.53 1.74 -4.33
CA VAL A 46 3.47 2.87 -4.40
C VAL A 46 3.92 3.30 -3.00
N LEU A 47 3.00 3.35 -2.03
CA LEU A 47 3.35 3.73 -0.66
C LEU A 47 4.31 2.71 -0.04
N GLY A 48 4.03 1.42 -0.18
CA GLY A 48 4.87 0.34 0.32
C GLY A 48 6.28 0.36 -0.28
N MET A 49 6.40 0.60 -1.58
CA MET A 49 7.70 0.70 -2.26
C MET A 49 8.49 1.96 -1.89
N THR A 50 7.81 3.04 -1.47
CA THR A 50 8.45 4.32 -1.11
C THR A 50 8.94 4.33 0.35
N MET A 51 8.43 3.42 1.18
CA MET A 51 8.84 3.32 2.58
C MET A 51 10.13 2.53 2.73
N LYS A 52 11.02 3.02 3.60
CA LYS A 52 12.24 2.30 4.05
C LYS A 52 11.93 1.35 5.21
N SER A 53 10.70 0.86 5.31
CA SER A 53 10.16 0.10 6.44
C SER A 53 9.23 -0.98 5.91
N TYR A 54 9.06 -2.08 6.65
CA TYR A 54 8.10 -3.10 6.27
C TYR A 54 6.68 -2.56 6.43
N SER A 55 5.82 -2.76 5.44
CA SER A 55 4.41 -2.41 5.54
C SER A 55 3.53 -3.58 5.16
N ILE A 56 2.54 -3.85 6.00
CA ILE A 56 1.52 -4.88 5.79
C ILE A 56 0.19 -4.17 5.78
N GLY A 57 -0.63 -4.44 4.77
CA GLY A 57 -1.97 -3.90 4.72
C GLY A 57 -2.84 -4.67 3.77
N THR A 58 -4.14 -4.44 3.89
CA THR A 58 -5.10 -4.90 2.90
C THR A 58 -5.10 -3.92 1.72
N LEU A 59 -5.51 -4.38 0.54
CA LEU A 59 -5.67 -3.52 -0.63
C LEU A 59 -7.08 -3.68 -1.17
N MET A 60 -7.69 -2.56 -1.57
CA MET A 60 -8.92 -2.64 -2.34
C MET A 60 -8.62 -3.28 -3.70
N MET A 61 -9.42 -4.29 -4.07
CA MET A 61 -9.27 -5.05 -5.31
C MET A 61 -9.58 -4.26 -6.59
N ASN A 62 -9.91 -2.97 -6.47
CA ASN A 62 -10.12 -2.04 -7.57
C ASN A 62 -8.91 -1.12 -7.80
N LYS A 63 -7.81 -1.27 -7.05
CA LYS A 63 -6.61 -0.45 -7.22
C LYS A 63 -5.83 -0.87 -8.46
N GLN A 64 -5.39 0.14 -9.23
CA GLN A 64 -4.48 -0.05 -10.36
C GLN A 64 -3.09 -0.48 -9.87
N GLY A 65 -2.37 -1.27 -10.67
CA GLY A 65 -1.04 -1.79 -10.34
C GLY A 65 -1.00 -3.17 -9.67
N LEU A 66 -2.15 -3.83 -9.54
CA LEU A 66 -2.24 -5.22 -9.09
C LEU A 66 -2.23 -6.18 -10.29
N CYS A 67 -1.39 -7.22 -10.23
CA CYS A 67 -1.32 -8.24 -11.27
C CYS A 67 -2.64 -9.01 -11.35
N GLU A 68 -3.14 -9.25 -12.57
CA GLU A 68 -4.45 -9.90 -12.73
C GLU A 68 -4.53 -11.29 -12.11
N ALA A 69 -3.40 -12.00 -12.05
CA ALA A 69 -3.28 -13.32 -11.46
C ALA A 69 -3.61 -13.37 -9.95
N ILE A 70 -3.58 -12.23 -9.25
CA ILE A 70 -3.94 -12.19 -7.82
C ILE A 70 -5.44 -12.04 -7.60
N PHE A 71 -6.21 -11.69 -8.65
CA PHE A 71 -7.65 -11.58 -8.53
C PHE A 71 -8.30 -12.97 -8.56
N PRO A 72 -9.39 -13.16 -7.80
CA PRO A 72 -10.15 -14.39 -7.88
C PRO A 72 -10.71 -14.59 -9.29
N ALA A 73 -10.72 -15.84 -9.74
CA ALA A 73 -11.22 -16.24 -11.05
C ALA A 73 -12.62 -15.66 -11.31
N LYS A 74 -12.82 -15.14 -12.52
CA LYS A 74 -14.12 -14.62 -12.96
C LYS A 74 -15.04 -15.81 -13.24
N LYS A 75 -16.24 -15.82 -12.64
CA LYS A 75 -17.27 -16.82 -12.96
C LYS A 75 -17.91 -16.48 -14.31
N ASN A 76 -18.51 -17.49 -14.94
CA ASN A 76 -19.18 -17.41 -16.24
C ASN A 76 -20.24 -16.28 -16.30
N ASN A 77 -20.80 -15.89 -15.17
CA ASN A 77 -21.80 -14.80 -15.07
C ASN A 77 -21.15 -13.40 -14.92
N GLY A 78 -19.87 -13.25 -15.25
CA GLY A 78 -19.14 -11.98 -15.19
C GLY A 78 -18.74 -11.50 -13.78
N ARG A 79 -19.25 -12.12 -12.71
CA ARG A 79 -18.90 -11.80 -11.32
C ARG A 79 -17.59 -12.51 -10.89
N ARG A 80 -16.69 -11.79 -10.20
CA ARG A 80 -15.50 -12.40 -9.57
C ARG A 80 -15.93 -13.39 -8.49
N ALA A 81 -15.29 -14.55 -8.41
CA ALA A 81 -15.59 -15.52 -7.37
C ALA A 81 -15.29 -14.90 -5.99
N SER A 82 -16.32 -14.68 -5.17
CA SER A 82 -16.12 -14.41 -3.76
C SER A 82 -15.45 -15.63 -3.14
N ASN A 83 -14.29 -15.44 -2.50
CA ASN A 83 -13.70 -16.45 -1.63
C ASN A 83 -14.73 -16.73 -0.53
N LYS A 84 -15.54 -17.78 -0.70
CA LYS A 84 -16.41 -18.27 0.37
C LYS A 84 -15.50 -18.52 1.56
N ARG A 85 -15.74 -17.82 2.68
CA ARG A 85 -15.24 -18.20 4.01
C ARG A 85 -15.44 -19.72 4.11
N GLN A 86 -14.34 -20.47 4.26
CA GLN A 86 -14.47 -21.88 4.58
C GLN A 86 -15.23 -21.95 5.89
N LYS A 87 -16.47 -22.46 5.84
CA LYS A 87 -17.19 -22.83 7.05
C LYS A 87 -16.39 -23.99 7.63
N LYS A 88 -15.58 -23.73 8.66
CA LYS A 88 -15.04 -24.81 9.49
C LYS A 88 -16.25 -25.54 10.06
N LEU A 89 -16.48 -26.75 9.56
CA LEU A 89 -17.21 -27.76 10.29
C LEU A 89 -16.21 -28.27 11.33
N HIS A 90 -16.55 -28.16 12.62
CA HIS A 90 -16.16 -29.00 13.75
C HIS A 90 -16.99 -28.53 14.94
#